data_AF-A0AAW7XJS1-F1
#
_entry.id   AF-A0AAW7XJS1-F1
#
_cell.length_a   1.000
_cell.length_b   1.000
_cell.length_c   1.000
_cell.angle_alpha   90.00
_cell.angle_beta   90.00
_cell.angle_gamma   90.00
#
_symmetry.space_group_name_H-M   'P 1'
#
loop_
_entity.id
_entity.type
_entity.pdbx_description
1 polymer ?
#
loop_
_entity_poly.entity_id
_entity_poly.type
_entity_poly.pdbx_seq_one_letter_code
_entity_poly.pdbx_strand_id
1 'polypeptide(L)'
;MNQKATSMTNSASQSPQAWIGACQVMAQPGKLRFWEGQALQAIAYAIVLARSPEDYKAQLYQSLQHNGLDLIRLGDVEPLLQRFKTRGMAQDLVQLARQATPASPVIFGRFQALEETETKPSVPSVEEVSENPEIAHEYRSTDNSAADLRSDMDVEGPHDTPPAAVNLEPPQPQWPLPTLTELDWEAIQQQTTLLQQAAQLHHSAPFALWAIIDGANWPEIQQELEAHDPPHACLYSTLDEENRAMAPWLVKLDPDNPVTERFKEQDQINHSGIVFSSNQPIKALREHFRLFTMLWTPADDKSPIYYRFYDPRVLLDSLHTLDDWKIGRLLQPIEQLYIPLSPLLGLAEHEDIDNSVDLFGDEYTYQGRILAVAPQAELPDGTVNSRKAFKVTEREFERFGELHGVRAERQLARELSDEFQLEFSSDSYRLAASMACTQGKSFDFTSQKQVRTLAQSYLLFGTDFPKGYPDIEQLMSSNELLNWQKRQALEEWIPKGIARRNIRRMLKMA
;
A
#
# COMPACT_ATOMS: atom_id res chain seq x y z
N MET A 1 14.30 -59.91 -32.30
CA MET A 1 15.58 -59.21 -32.04
C MET A 1 15.70 -58.09 -33.06
N ASN A 2 15.40 -56.86 -32.66
CA ASN A 2 15.63 -55.67 -33.48
C ASN A 2 16.11 -54.56 -32.53
N GLN A 3 17.42 -54.45 -32.41
CA GLN A 3 18.06 -53.27 -31.81
C GLN A 3 17.87 -52.13 -32.80
N LYS A 4 16.97 -51.20 -32.49
CA LYS A 4 16.90 -49.92 -33.17
C LYS A 4 17.99 -49.02 -32.56
N ALA A 5 18.98 -48.72 -33.38
CA ALA A 5 19.90 -47.61 -33.17
C ALA A 5 19.08 -46.33 -32.97
N THR A 6 19.17 -45.74 -31.77
CA THR A 6 18.66 -44.40 -31.53
C THR A 6 19.72 -43.42 -32.00
N SER A 7 19.58 -43.05 -33.27
CA SER A 7 20.28 -41.95 -33.94
C SER A 7 20.28 -40.71 -33.07
N MET A 8 21.48 -40.19 -32.79
CA MET A 8 21.70 -38.77 -32.53
C MET A 8 21.14 -37.97 -33.71
N THR A 9 20.18 -37.08 -33.47
CA THR A 9 19.95 -35.82 -34.20
C THR A 9 18.76 -35.07 -33.61
N ASN A 10 19.02 -34.02 -32.84
CA ASN A 10 18.51 -32.67 -33.15
C ASN A 10 18.97 -31.67 -32.08
N SER A 11 20.17 -31.12 -32.26
CA SER A 11 20.48 -29.76 -31.86
C SER A 11 19.70 -28.80 -32.76
N ALA A 12 18.39 -28.71 -32.55
CA ALA A 12 17.57 -27.69 -33.21
C ALA A 12 17.82 -26.36 -32.49
N SER A 13 18.44 -25.43 -33.21
CA SER A 13 18.36 -23.99 -32.93
C SER A 13 16.88 -23.59 -32.91
N GLN A 14 16.23 -23.74 -31.75
CA GLN A 14 14.91 -23.17 -31.53
C GLN A 14 15.07 -21.67 -31.35
N SER A 15 14.28 -20.89 -32.07
CA SER A 15 14.11 -19.47 -31.81
C SER A 15 13.74 -19.30 -30.32
N PRO A 16 14.36 -18.34 -29.60
CA PRO A 16 14.05 -18.12 -28.20
C PRO A 16 12.56 -17.89 -28.05
N GLN A 17 11.93 -18.67 -27.18
CA GLN A 17 10.50 -18.59 -26.86
C GLN A 17 10.32 -18.20 -25.40
N ALA A 18 9.12 -17.79 -25.01
CA ALA A 18 8.82 -17.48 -23.61
C ALA A 18 8.69 -18.78 -22.80
N TRP A 19 9.51 -18.88 -21.76
CA TRP A 19 9.44 -19.92 -20.73
C TRP A 19 9.03 -19.29 -19.41
N ILE A 20 8.40 -20.07 -18.54
CA ILE A 20 8.01 -19.64 -17.20
C ILE A 20 8.64 -20.58 -16.17
N GLY A 21 8.95 -20.05 -14.99
CA GLY A 21 9.33 -20.82 -13.81
C GLY A 21 9.01 -20.05 -12.55
N ALA A 22 8.68 -20.77 -11.48
CA ALA A 22 8.47 -20.19 -10.16
C ALA A 22 9.82 -20.15 -9.41
N CYS A 23 10.32 -18.96 -9.12
CA CYS A 23 11.53 -18.76 -8.34
C CYS A 23 11.18 -18.34 -6.92
N GLN A 24 11.75 -19.04 -5.95
CA GLN A 24 11.89 -18.57 -4.58
C GLN A 24 13.25 -17.88 -4.48
N VAL A 25 13.24 -16.61 -4.11
CA VAL A 25 14.43 -15.76 -4.06
C VAL A 25 14.64 -15.22 -2.66
N MET A 26 15.88 -14.89 -2.33
CA MET A 26 16.27 -14.18 -1.12
C MET A 26 16.95 -12.87 -1.48
N ALA A 27 16.60 -11.79 -0.79
CA ALA A 27 17.32 -10.54 -0.95
C ALA A 27 18.71 -10.63 -0.33
N GLN A 28 19.74 -10.24 -1.09
CA GLN A 28 21.10 -10.13 -0.54
C GLN A 28 21.18 -9.01 0.50
N PRO A 29 21.99 -9.16 1.56
CA PRO A 29 22.16 -8.13 2.57
C PRO A 29 22.53 -6.77 1.97
N GLY A 30 21.78 -5.72 2.33
CA GLY A 30 22.06 -4.35 1.90
C GLY A 30 21.69 -4.02 0.44
N LYS A 31 20.98 -4.90 -0.27
CA LYS A 31 20.44 -4.63 -1.62
C LYS A 31 18.95 -4.30 -1.58
N LEU A 32 18.49 -3.56 -2.60
CA LEU A 32 17.09 -3.16 -2.77
C LEU A 32 16.18 -4.39 -2.91
N ARG A 33 15.01 -4.33 -2.28
CA ARG A 33 13.98 -5.38 -2.34
C ARG A 33 12.78 -4.86 -3.10
N PHE A 34 12.13 -5.73 -3.85
CA PHE A 34 11.01 -5.40 -4.75
C PHE A 34 9.66 -5.93 -4.24
N TRP A 35 9.61 -6.42 -3.00
CA TRP A 35 8.40 -6.90 -2.32
C TRP A 35 8.23 -6.21 -0.97
N GLU A 36 6.98 -6.07 -0.57
CA GLU A 36 6.58 -5.39 0.67
C GLU A 36 6.69 -6.32 1.89
N GLY A 37 6.92 -5.74 3.07
CA GLY A 37 6.99 -6.48 4.34
C GLY A 37 8.42 -6.78 4.84
N GLN A 38 8.52 -7.54 5.93
CA GLN A 38 9.80 -7.87 6.58
C GLN A 38 10.46 -9.15 6.03
N ALA A 39 9.79 -9.88 5.14
CA ALA A 39 10.28 -11.14 4.59
C ALA A 39 11.61 -10.96 3.83
N LEU A 40 12.60 -11.78 4.17
CA LEU A 40 13.86 -11.87 3.42
C LEU A 40 13.72 -12.68 2.13
N GLN A 41 12.65 -13.49 2.04
CA GLN A 41 12.37 -14.37 0.92
C GLN A 41 11.07 -13.97 0.23
N ALA A 42 11.02 -14.22 -1.07
CA ALA A 42 9.80 -14.05 -1.85
C ALA A 42 9.68 -15.13 -2.93
N ILE A 43 8.46 -15.38 -3.38
CA ILE A 43 8.17 -16.18 -4.58
C ILE A 43 7.76 -15.23 -5.69
N ALA A 44 8.31 -15.43 -6.89
CA ALA A 44 7.87 -14.77 -8.11
C ALA A 44 7.84 -15.78 -9.26
N TYR A 45 7.01 -15.52 -10.27
CA TYR A 45 7.17 -16.17 -11.56
C TYR A 45 8.15 -15.36 -12.41
N ALA A 46 9.11 -16.03 -13.03
CA ALA A 46 10.03 -15.42 -13.99
C ALA A 46 9.73 -15.93 -15.40
N ILE A 47 9.41 -15.00 -16.30
CA ILE A 47 9.32 -15.26 -17.73
C ILE A 47 10.65 -14.94 -18.38
N VAL A 48 11.21 -15.92 -19.11
CA VAL A 48 12.50 -15.77 -19.76
C VAL A 48 12.41 -16.18 -21.23
N LEU A 49 12.97 -15.35 -22.11
CA LEU A 49 13.18 -15.72 -23.51
C LEU A 49 14.38 -16.65 -23.63
N ALA A 50 14.11 -17.95 -23.72
CA ALA A 50 15.13 -18.99 -23.70
C ALA A 50 14.95 -20.02 -24.82
N ARG A 51 16.07 -20.61 -25.24
CA ARG A 51 16.13 -21.68 -26.25
C ARG A 51 16.07 -23.07 -25.62
N SER A 52 16.45 -23.20 -24.36
CA SER A 52 16.39 -24.45 -23.59
C SER A 52 16.21 -24.15 -22.08
N PRO A 53 15.91 -25.17 -21.26
CA PRO A 53 15.87 -25.03 -19.80
C PRO A 53 17.20 -24.57 -19.18
N GLU A 54 18.34 -24.93 -19.77
CA GLU A 54 19.67 -24.52 -19.31
C GLU A 54 19.91 -23.03 -19.61
N ASP A 55 19.53 -22.58 -20.81
CA ASP A 55 19.56 -21.16 -21.22
C ASP A 55 18.63 -20.31 -20.34
N TYR A 56 17.44 -20.83 -20.01
CA TYR A 56 16.52 -20.22 -19.04
C TYR A 56 17.21 -19.98 -17.70
N LYS A 57 17.86 -21.01 -17.14
CA LYS A 57 18.52 -20.94 -15.83
C LYS A 57 19.68 -19.96 -15.84
N ALA A 58 20.50 -19.96 -16.90
CA ALA A 58 21.65 -19.07 -17.01
C ALA A 58 21.23 -17.59 -17.03
N GLN A 59 20.24 -17.25 -17.87
CA GLN A 59 19.72 -15.88 -17.96
C GLN A 59 19.00 -15.44 -16.68
N LEU A 60 18.18 -16.32 -16.10
CA LEU A 60 17.51 -16.06 -14.82
C LEU A 60 18.52 -15.76 -13.71
N TYR A 61 19.57 -16.59 -13.58
CA TYR A 61 20.57 -16.44 -12.53
C TYR A 61 21.36 -15.14 -12.67
N GLN A 62 21.77 -14.78 -13.89
CA GLN A 62 22.44 -13.52 -14.17
C GLN A 62 21.55 -12.31 -13.82
N SER A 63 20.26 -12.38 -14.16
CA SER A 63 19.31 -11.32 -13.84
C SER A 63 19.08 -11.20 -12.33
N LEU A 64 18.92 -12.31 -11.61
CA LEU A 64 18.77 -12.30 -10.15
C LEU A 64 19.99 -11.69 -9.46
N GLN A 65 21.21 -12.09 -9.84
CA GLN A 65 22.43 -11.52 -9.28
C GLN A 65 22.55 -10.01 -9.55
N HIS A 66 22.22 -9.56 -10.76
CA HIS A 66 22.23 -8.12 -11.08
C HIS A 66 21.25 -7.33 -10.19
N ASN A 67 20.12 -7.93 -9.84
CA ASN A 67 19.11 -7.36 -8.95
C ASN A 67 19.39 -7.59 -7.45
N GLY A 68 20.55 -8.17 -7.09
CA GLY A 68 20.90 -8.43 -5.69
C GLY A 68 20.05 -9.51 -5.03
N LEU A 69 19.64 -10.52 -5.80
CA LEU A 69 18.80 -11.63 -5.37
C LEU A 69 19.53 -12.97 -5.51
N ASP A 70 19.42 -13.81 -4.48
CA ASP A 70 19.88 -15.19 -4.52
C ASP A 70 18.71 -16.13 -4.81
N LEU A 71 18.89 -17.07 -5.75
CA LEU A 71 17.91 -18.09 -6.07
C LEU A 71 17.98 -19.22 -5.03
N ILE A 72 16.93 -19.38 -4.22
CA ILE A 72 16.82 -20.49 -3.24
C ILE A 72 16.28 -21.75 -3.92
N ARG A 73 15.18 -21.60 -4.67
CA ARG A 73 14.49 -22.73 -5.31
C ARG A 73 13.92 -22.29 -6.65
N LEU A 74 13.97 -23.19 -7.62
CA LEU A 74 13.34 -23.02 -8.93
C LEU A 74 12.44 -24.21 -9.22
N GLY A 75 11.14 -23.96 -9.36
CA GLY A 75 10.11 -24.95 -9.71
C GLY A 75 9.42 -24.63 -11.03
N ASP A 76 8.72 -25.61 -11.58
CA ASP A 76 7.80 -25.43 -12.74
C ASP A 76 8.44 -24.77 -13.98
N VAL A 77 9.68 -25.11 -14.33
CA VAL A 77 10.31 -24.60 -15.57
C VAL A 77 9.73 -25.30 -16.80
N GLU A 78 8.91 -24.58 -17.57
CA GLU A 78 8.29 -25.11 -18.79
C GLU A 78 8.04 -23.99 -19.83
N PRO A 79 7.84 -24.32 -21.12
CA PRO A 79 7.43 -23.34 -22.12
C PRO A 79 6.06 -22.72 -21.76
N LEU A 80 5.93 -21.40 -21.87
CA LEU A 80 4.70 -20.69 -21.47
C LEU A 80 3.46 -21.17 -22.27
N LEU A 81 3.64 -21.50 -23.55
CA LEU A 81 2.59 -22.09 -24.37
C LEU A 81 2.12 -23.46 -23.85
N GLN A 82 3.02 -24.25 -23.26
CA GLN A 82 2.69 -25.53 -22.65
C GLN A 82 1.91 -25.32 -21.33
N ARG A 83 2.35 -24.37 -20.50
CA ARG A 83 1.64 -23.93 -19.29
C ARG A 83 0.20 -23.50 -19.58
N PHE A 84 -0.04 -22.79 -20.69
CA PHE A 84 -1.39 -22.39 -21.09
C PHE A 84 -2.26 -23.56 -21.55
N LYS A 85 -1.67 -24.56 -22.21
CA LYS A 85 -2.41 -25.77 -22.62
C LYS A 85 -2.85 -26.60 -21.42
N THR A 86 -2.03 -26.69 -20.38
CA THR A 86 -2.29 -27.56 -19.22
C THR A 86 -3.13 -26.90 -18.14
N ARG A 87 -2.98 -25.59 -17.93
CA ARG A 87 -3.59 -24.88 -16.79
C ARG A 87 -4.39 -23.63 -17.20
N GLY A 88 -4.70 -23.47 -18.48
CA GLY A 88 -5.44 -22.32 -19.01
C GLY A 88 -4.60 -21.06 -19.21
N MET A 89 -5.13 -20.12 -19.99
CA MET A 89 -4.45 -18.86 -20.32
C MET A 89 -4.73 -17.80 -19.26
N ALA A 90 -3.70 -17.37 -18.52
CA ALA A 90 -3.78 -16.25 -17.59
C ALA A 90 -3.35 -14.95 -18.27
N GLN A 91 -4.19 -13.93 -18.24
CA GLN A 91 -3.95 -12.67 -18.96
C GLN A 91 -2.71 -11.92 -18.43
N ASP A 92 -2.42 -12.03 -17.13
CA ASP A 92 -1.25 -11.42 -16.51
C ASP A 92 0.06 -12.06 -17.01
N LEU A 93 0.09 -13.37 -17.23
CA LEU A 93 1.24 -14.06 -17.82
C LEU A 93 1.43 -13.70 -19.30
N VAL A 94 0.34 -13.45 -20.03
CA VAL A 94 0.41 -12.94 -21.42
C VAL A 94 0.99 -11.53 -21.44
N GLN A 95 0.58 -10.67 -20.50
CA GLN A 95 1.11 -9.31 -20.39
C GLN A 95 2.59 -9.31 -19.98
N LEU A 96 2.98 -10.11 -18.98
CA LEU A 96 4.37 -10.28 -18.58
C LEU A 96 5.23 -10.80 -19.74
N ALA A 97 4.73 -11.76 -20.51
CA ALA A 97 5.46 -12.32 -21.65
C ALA A 97 5.68 -11.30 -22.78
N ARG A 98 4.75 -10.35 -22.97
CA ARG A 98 4.90 -9.26 -23.95
C ARG A 98 5.99 -8.26 -23.59
N GLN A 99 6.38 -8.19 -22.32
CA GLN A 99 7.46 -7.32 -21.86
C GLN A 99 8.85 -7.93 -22.12
N ALA A 100 8.93 -9.25 -22.30
CA ALA A 100 10.18 -9.94 -22.54
C ALA A 100 10.63 -9.69 -23.98
N THR A 101 11.84 -9.14 -24.15
CA THR A 101 12.45 -8.82 -25.46
C THR A 101 13.89 -9.32 -25.49
N PRO A 102 14.54 -9.47 -26.65
CA PRO A 102 15.95 -9.85 -26.69
C PRO A 102 16.89 -8.91 -25.92
N ALA A 103 16.52 -7.65 -25.73
CA ALA A 103 17.27 -6.67 -24.95
C ALA A 103 16.97 -6.73 -23.43
N SER A 104 15.80 -7.23 -23.04
CA SER A 104 15.40 -7.48 -21.66
C SER A 104 14.74 -8.86 -21.58
N PRO A 105 15.54 -9.94 -21.56
CA PRO A 105 15.02 -11.28 -21.82
C PRO A 105 14.41 -11.93 -20.59
N VAL A 106 14.58 -11.36 -19.39
CA VAL A 106 14.04 -11.85 -18.11
C VAL A 106 13.08 -10.82 -17.55
N ILE A 107 11.84 -11.24 -17.31
CA ILE A 107 10.79 -10.42 -16.69
C ILE A 107 10.24 -11.15 -15.48
N PHE A 108 10.24 -10.49 -14.32
CA PHE A 108 9.64 -11.01 -13.11
C PHE A 108 8.19 -10.55 -12.99
N GLY A 109 7.31 -11.46 -12.58
CA GLY A 109 6.00 -11.13 -12.04
C GLY A 109 6.11 -10.50 -10.65
N ARG A 110 4.96 -10.29 -10.02
CA ARG A 110 4.91 -9.77 -8.64
C ARG A 110 5.67 -10.70 -7.70
N PHE A 111 6.55 -10.13 -6.89
CA PHE A 111 7.18 -10.84 -5.78
C PHE A 111 6.22 -10.88 -4.59
N GLN A 112 5.88 -12.09 -4.15
CA GLN A 112 5.06 -12.35 -2.97
C GLN A 112 6.00 -12.70 -1.81
N ALA A 113 5.96 -11.89 -0.75
CA ALA A 113 6.74 -12.13 0.47
C ALA A 113 6.37 -13.49 1.09
N LEU A 114 7.37 -14.30 1.43
CA LEU A 114 7.19 -15.48 2.25
C LEU A 114 7.35 -15.09 3.71
N GLU A 115 6.24 -15.02 4.44
CA GLU A 115 6.28 -14.84 5.89
C GLU A 115 6.99 -16.02 6.54
N GLU A 116 7.97 -15.74 7.41
CA GLU A 116 8.64 -16.77 8.20
C GLU A 116 7.60 -17.37 9.17
N THR A 117 7.05 -18.53 8.80
CA THR A 117 6.48 -19.43 9.80
C THR A 117 7.63 -19.84 10.71
N GLU A 118 7.53 -19.51 12.01
CA GLU A 118 8.49 -19.91 13.04
C GLU A 118 8.67 -21.42 13.04
N THR A 119 9.65 -21.90 12.26
CA THR A 119 10.10 -23.28 12.30
C THR A 119 11.22 -23.33 13.32
N LYS A 120 10.82 -23.74 14.52
CA LYS A 120 11.70 -24.09 15.65
C LYS A 120 12.89 -24.93 15.15
N PRO A 121 14.14 -24.52 15.39
CA PRO A 121 15.30 -25.21 14.83
C PRO A 121 15.51 -26.56 15.52
N SER A 122 15.29 -27.64 14.77
CA SER A 122 15.74 -28.99 15.12
C SER A 122 17.19 -29.16 14.68
N VAL A 123 18.09 -29.35 15.65
CA VAL A 123 19.48 -29.77 15.43
C VAL A 123 19.50 -31.22 14.93
N PRO A 124 20.34 -31.54 13.94
CA PRO A 124 21.34 -32.58 14.18
C PRO A 124 22.74 -32.27 13.61
N SER A 125 23.72 -32.53 14.47
CA SER A 125 24.91 -33.38 14.28
C SER A 125 25.98 -33.04 13.22
N VAL A 126 27.20 -32.96 13.77
CA VAL A 126 28.56 -32.88 13.23
C VAL A 126 28.96 -34.08 12.37
N GLU A 127 29.78 -33.84 11.32
CA GLU A 127 31.03 -34.56 10.93
C GLU A 127 31.61 -33.88 9.67
N GLU A 128 32.76 -33.19 9.77
CA GLU A 128 34.10 -33.59 9.31
C GLU A 128 34.24 -33.76 7.77
N VAL A 129 35.28 -33.35 7.03
CA VAL A 129 36.63 -32.81 7.24
C VAL A 129 37.16 -32.39 5.85
N SER A 130 38.27 -31.65 5.84
CA SER A 130 39.25 -31.49 4.73
C SER A 130 38.91 -30.43 3.69
N GLU A 131 39.85 -29.65 3.15
CA GLU A 131 41.27 -29.38 3.39
C GLU A 131 41.59 -28.20 2.42
N ASN A 132 42.45 -27.29 2.85
CA ASN A 132 43.10 -26.22 2.07
C ASN A 132 44.04 -26.88 0.99
N PRO A 133 44.81 -26.19 0.09
CA PRO A 133 45.13 -24.75 0.04
C PRO A 133 45.37 -24.14 -1.38
N GLU A 134 45.83 -22.87 -1.39
CA GLU A 134 46.91 -22.34 -2.29
C GLU A 134 46.55 -22.08 -3.78
N ILE A 135 46.82 -20.95 -4.47
CA ILE A 135 47.99 -20.05 -4.63
C ILE A 135 47.48 -18.81 -5.42
N ALA A 136 47.64 -17.58 -4.92
CA ALA A 136 48.59 -16.51 -5.32
C ALA A 136 48.84 -16.26 -6.84
N HIS A 137 48.69 -14.99 -7.25
CA HIS A 137 49.41 -14.20 -8.29
C HIS A 137 48.47 -13.05 -8.72
N GLU A 138 48.61 -11.80 -8.27
CA GLU A 138 49.72 -10.84 -8.43
C GLU A 138 50.05 -10.56 -9.92
N TYR A 139 49.60 -9.39 -10.45
CA TYR A 139 50.47 -8.32 -11.02
C TYR A 139 49.73 -7.31 -11.93
N ARG A 140 50.04 -6.01 -11.68
CA ARG A 140 50.15 -4.82 -12.57
C ARG A 140 48.96 -4.40 -13.46
N SER A 141 48.42 -3.19 -13.28
CA SER A 141 48.97 -1.89 -13.72
C SER A 141 49.13 -1.78 -15.24
N THR A 142 48.40 -0.85 -15.84
CA THR A 142 49.00 0.32 -16.51
C THR A 142 48.01 1.45 -16.64
N ASP A 143 48.51 2.63 -16.30
CA ASP A 143 48.05 3.95 -16.68
C ASP A 143 47.61 4.06 -18.16
N ASN A 144 46.69 4.99 -18.45
CA ASN A 144 47.09 6.11 -19.28
C ASN A 144 46.12 7.30 -19.16
N SER A 145 46.77 8.46 -19.12
CA SER A 145 46.29 9.81 -18.93
C SER A 145 46.13 10.57 -20.27
N ALA A 146 45.69 11.83 -20.12
CA ALA A 146 45.82 12.96 -21.06
C ALA A 146 44.80 12.98 -22.22
N ALA A 147 44.27 14.11 -22.68
CA ALA A 147 44.50 15.54 -22.47
C ALA A 147 43.22 16.27 -22.94
N ASP A 148 42.73 17.27 -22.21
CA ASP A 148 42.95 18.71 -22.46
C ASP A 148 42.63 19.19 -23.88
N LEU A 149 41.71 20.16 -23.98
CA LEU A 149 41.91 21.39 -24.76
C LEU A 149 40.92 22.48 -24.27
N ARG A 150 41.51 23.56 -23.76
CA ARG A 150 40.90 24.84 -23.36
C ARG A 150 40.57 25.72 -24.57
N SER A 151 39.64 26.66 -24.39
CA SER A 151 39.91 28.08 -24.67
C SER A 151 38.85 28.99 -24.05
N ASP A 152 39.33 29.89 -23.19
CA ASP A 152 38.64 31.01 -22.56
C ASP A 152 38.23 32.09 -23.57
N MET A 153 37.20 32.87 -23.23
CA MET A 153 37.12 34.30 -23.56
C MET A 153 36.13 35.01 -22.62
N ASP A 154 36.67 35.78 -21.68
CA ASP A 154 35.96 36.75 -20.83
C ASP A 154 35.71 38.06 -21.58
N VAL A 155 34.52 38.64 -21.39
CA VAL A 155 34.27 40.10 -21.51
C VAL A 155 33.25 40.51 -20.45
N GLU A 156 33.68 41.35 -19.51
CA GLU A 156 32.85 41.98 -18.47
C GLU A 156 31.99 43.13 -19.03
N GLY A 157 30.78 43.28 -18.46
CA GLY A 157 29.94 44.49 -18.54
C GLY A 157 28.71 44.35 -17.62
N PRO A 158 28.30 45.39 -16.87
CA PRO A 158 27.38 45.26 -15.75
C PRO A 158 25.93 45.30 -16.24
N HIS A 159 25.13 44.29 -15.86
CA HIS A 159 23.68 44.31 -16.07
C HIS A 159 22.96 44.14 -14.74
N ASP A 160 22.26 45.20 -14.34
CA ASP A 160 21.23 45.21 -13.31
C ASP A 160 20.28 44.03 -13.51
N THR A 161 20.26 43.10 -12.57
CA THR A 161 19.22 42.08 -12.45
C THR A 161 17.92 42.73 -11.99
N PRO A 162 16.82 42.68 -12.77
CA PRO A 162 15.50 42.97 -12.23
C PRO A 162 15.15 41.91 -11.18
N PRO A 163 14.39 42.26 -10.12
CA PRO A 163 13.96 41.26 -9.14
C PRO A 163 13.14 40.18 -9.84
N ALA A 164 13.40 38.93 -9.46
CA ALA A 164 12.64 37.77 -9.91
C ALA A 164 11.14 38.06 -9.77
N ALA A 165 10.44 38.11 -10.91
CA ALA A 165 9.00 38.10 -10.91
C ALA A 165 8.57 36.82 -10.18
N VAL A 166 8.03 36.99 -8.99
CA VAL A 166 7.34 35.92 -8.28
C VAL A 166 6.21 35.50 -9.21
N ASN A 167 6.35 34.34 -9.85
CA ASN A 167 5.23 33.65 -10.46
C ASN A 167 4.30 33.26 -9.30
N LEU A 168 3.46 34.21 -8.87
CA LEU A 168 2.28 33.89 -8.10
C LEU A 168 1.38 33.14 -9.06
N GLU A 169 1.40 31.81 -8.98
CA GLU A 169 0.33 31.01 -9.57
C GLU A 169 -1.01 31.62 -9.12
N PRO A 170 -1.96 31.83 -10.05
CA PRO A 170 -3.27 32.34 -9.66
C PRO A 170 -3.85 31.38 -8.60
N PRO A 171 -4.49 31.90 -7.54
CA PRO A 171 -5.14 31.04 -6.55
C PRO A 171 -6.08 30.10 -7.30
N GLN A 172 -5.78 28.81 -7.25
CA GLN A 172 -6.65 27.77 -7.79
C GLN A 172 -8.02 27.95 -7.10
N PRO A 173 -9.13 27.80 -7.83
CA PRO A 173 -10.43 27.75 -7.19
C PRO A 173 -10.35 26.70 -6.08
N GLN A 174 -10.58 27.13 -4.84
CA GLN A 174 -10.77 26.19 -3.75
C GLN A 174 -12.09 25.51 -4.02
N TRP A 175 -12.08 24.21 -4.32
CA TRP A 175 -13.28 23.40 -4.22
C TRP A 175 -13.92 23.70 -2.87
N PRO A 176 -15.13 24.29 -2.82
CA PRO A 176 -15.82 24.42 -1.56
C PRO A 176 -15.94 23.01 -1.00
N LEU A 177 -15.45 22.79 0.22
CA LEU A 177 -15.60 21.52 0.91
C LEU A 177 -17.06 21.08 0.77
N PRO A 178 -17.32 19.82 0.36
CA PRO A 178 -18.69 19.38 0.17
C PRO A 178 -19.47 19.62 1.46
N THR A 179 -20.72 20.08 1.35
CA THR A 179 -21.58 20.16 2.53
C THR A 179 -21.74 18.75 3.07
N LEU A 180 -21.14 18.49 4.23
CA LEU A 180 -21.20 17.23 4.91
C LEU A 180 -22.44 17.23 5.81
N THR A 181 -23.38 16.34 5.53
CA THR A 181 -24.59 16.15 6.35
C THR A 181 -24.56 14.77 6.96
N GLU A 182 -24.74 14.67 8.27
CA GLU A 182 -24.85 13.38 8.93
C GLU A 182 -26.25 12.79 8.73
N LEU A 183 -26.29 11.52 8.35
CA LEU A 183 -27.48 10.71 8.11
C LEU A 183 -27.34 9.34 8.78
N ASP A 184 -28.47 8.66 8.93
CA ASP A 184 -28.53 7.23 9.19
C ASP A 184 -28.97 6.44 7.94
N TRP A 185 -28.99 5.11 8.06
CA TRP A 185 -29.39 4.22 6.97
C TRP A 185 -30.84 4.41 6.51
N GLU A 186 -31.75 4.81 7.41
CA GLU A 186 -33.15 5.04 7.06
C GLU A 186 -33.27 6.29 6.18
N ALA A 187 -32.58 7.37 6.55
CA ALA A 187 -32.53 8.60 5.79
C ALA A 187 -31.89 8.40 4.40
N ILE A 188 -30.85 7.57 4.28
CA ILE A 188 -30.25 7.20 2.98
C ILE A 188 -31.26 6.48 2.08
N GLN A 189 -32.04 5.57 2.65
CA GLN A 189 -33.09 4.84 1.92
C GLN A 189 -34.20 5.78 1.46
N GLN A 190 -34.66 6.68 2.33
CA GLN A 190 -35.65 7.71 2.01
C GLN A 190 -35.16 8.63 0.88
N GLN A 191 -33.92 9.11 0.94
CA GLN A 191 -33.32 9.93 -0.12
C GLN A 191 -33.26 9.18 -1.46
N THR A 192 -32.85 7.92 -1.44
CA THR A 192 -32.80 7.08 -2.66
C THR A 192 -34.19 6.89 -3.25
N THR A 193 -35.20 6.67 -2.41
CA THR A 193 -36.60 6.54 -2.84
C THR A 193 -37.09 7.83 -3.51
N LEU A 194 -36.73 9.00 -2.98
CA LEU A 194 -37.06 10.29 -3.61
C LEU A 194 -36.38 10.45 -4.98
N LEU A 195 -35.11 10.07 -5.11
CA LEU A 195 -34.39 10.07 -6.39
C LEU A 195 -35.06 9.14 -7.42
N GLN A 196 -35.52 7.96 -6.98
CA GLN A 196 -36.25 7.02 -7.84
C GLN A 196 -37.59 7.58 -8.32
N GLN A 197 -38.35 8.23 -7.42
CA GLN A 197 -39.61 8.89 -7.77
C GLN A 197 -39.39 10.04 -8.77
N ALA A 198 -38.35 10.86 -8.55
CA ALA A 198 -37.98 11.93 -9.47
C ALA A 198 -37.59 11.37 -10.86
N ALA A 199 -36.75 10.33 -10.90
CA ALA A 199 -36.36 9.67 -12.16
C ALA A 199 -37.58 9.13 -12.92
N GLN A 200 -38.56 8.56 -12.21
CA GLN A 200 -39.80 8.07 -12.80
C GLN A 200 -40.63 9.20 -13.42
N LEU A 201 -40.78 10.34 -12.74
CA LEU A 201 -41.48 11.52 -13.28
C LEU A 201 -40.80 12.05 -14.55
N HIS A 202 -39.47 12.00 -14.59
CA HIS A 202 -38.66 12.46 -15.73
C HIS A 202 -38.43 11.40 -16.81
N HIS A 203 -38.99 10.19 -16.68
CA HIS A 203 -38.78 9.06 -17.60
C HIS A 203 -37.29 8.71 -17.80
N SER A 204 -36.49 8.89 -16.75
CA SER A 204 -35.06 8.59 -16.70
C SER A 204 -34.80 7.21 -16.08
N ALA A 205 -33.57 6.70 -16.22
CA ALA A 205 -33.15 5.48 -15.53
C ALA A 205 -33.26 5.66 -13.99
N PRO A 206 -33.78 4.65 -13.26
CA PRO A 206 -33.94 4.75 -11.81
C PRO A 206 -32.58 4.73 -11.11
N PHE A 207 -32.48 5.48 -10.01
CA PHE A 207 -31.32 5.42 -9.13
C PHE A 207 -31.35 4.17 -8.26
N ALA A 208 -30.18 3.59 -8.00
CA ALA A 208 -29.98 2.51 -7.06
C ALA A 208 -28.85 2.84 -6.09
N LEU A 209 -28.88 2.24 -4.90
CA LEU A 209 -27.76 2.27 -3.96
C LEU A 209 -26.76 1.19 -4.32
N TRP A 210 -25.50 1.56 -4.23
CA TRP A 210 -24.35 0.73 -4.49
C TRP A 210 -23.34 0.90 -3.37
N ALA A 211 -22.57 -0.14 -3.09
CA ALA A 211 -21.37 -0.07 -2.28
C ALA A 211 -20.15 -0.44 -3.12
N ILE A 212 -19.00 0.14 -2.77
CA ILE A 212 -17.70 -0.46 -3.10
C ILE A 212 -17.13 -0.99 -1.80
N ILE A 213 -17.15 -2.31 -1.66
CA ILE A 213 -16.77 -3.04 -0.46
C ILE A 213 -15.32 -3.47 -0.59
N ASP A 214 -14.54 -3.22 0.45
CA ASP A 214 -13.13 -3.57 0.53
C ASP A 214 -12.96 -5.01 1.01
N GLY A 215 -12.65 -5.93 0.10
CA GLY A 215 -12.43 -7.34 0.44
C GLY A 215 -11.25 -7.57 1.39
N ALA A 216 -10.31 -6.63 1.51
CA ALA A 216 -9.25 -6.72 2.51
C ALA A 216 -9.74 -6.44 3.94
N ASN A 217 -10.75 -5.57 4.08
CA ASN A 217 -11.34 -5.22 5.36
C ASN A 217 -12.63 -6.03 5.66
N TRP A 218 -13.17 -6.75 4.68
CA TRP A 218 -14.22 -7.75 4.86
C TRP A 218 -13.88 -9.03 4.06
N PRO A 219 -12.99 -9.89 4.58
CA PRO A 219 -12.51 -11.09 3.88
C PRO A 219 -13.61 -12.08 3.47
N GLU A 220 -14.72 -12.12 4.21
CA GLU A 220 -15.86 -13.01 3.96
C GLU A 220 -16.78 -12.52 2.83
N ILE A 221 -16.59 -11.30 2.29
CA ILE A 221 -17.51 -10.72 1.31
C ILE A 221 -17.75 -11.62 0.10
N GLN A 222 -16.72 -12.30 -0.41
CA GLN A 222 -16.89 -13.19 -1.56
C GLN A 222 -17.88 -14.33 -1.27
N GLN A 223 -17.81 -14.92 -0.06
CA GLN A 223 -18.72 -15.99 0.35
C GLN A 223 -20.16 -15.47 0.48
N GLU A 224 -20.32 -14.28 1.04
CA GLU A 224 -21.62 -13.61 1.18
C GLU A 224 -22.24 -13.29 -0.19
N LEU A 225 -21.43 -12.83 -1.15
CA LEU A 225 -21.86 -12.60 -2.53
C LEU A 225 -22.23 -13.88 -3.27
N GLU A 226 -21.50 -14.97 -3.08
CA GLU A 226 -21.82 -16.28 -3.66
C GLU A 226 -23.10 -16.89 -3.05
N ALA A 227 -23.33 -16.68 -1.75
CA ALA A 227 -24.49 -17.22 -1.05
C ALA A 227 -25.80 -16.50 -1.37
N HIS A 228 -25.74 -15.18 -1.58
CA HIS A 228 -26.92 -14.32 -1.66
C HIS A 228 -27.11 -13.62 -3.02
N ASP A 229 -26.13 -13.75 -3.92
CA ASP A 229 -26.13 -13.30 -5.32
C ASP A 229 -26.79 -11.93 -5.57
N PRO A 230 -26.47 -10.86 -4.79
CA PRO A 230 -26.87 -9.51 -5.19
C PRO A 230 -26.17 -9.14 -6.50
N PRO A 231 -26.68 -8.20 -7.31
CA PRO A 231 -25.93 -7.71 -8.46
C PRO A 231 -24.57 -7.15 -8.03
N HIS A 232 -23.48 -7.83 -8.40
CA HIS A 232 -22.14 -7.50 -7.94
C HIS A 232 -21.06 -7.66 -9.03
N ALA A 233 -19.91 -7.02 -8.83
CA ALA A 233 -18.76 -7.13 -9.72
C ALA A 233 -17.42 -6.84 -9.01
N CYS A 234 -16.43 -7.70 -9.22
CA CYS A 234 -15.05 -7.44 -8.83
C CYS A 234 -14.42 -6.32 -9.69
N LEU A 235 -13.77 -5.35 -9.05
CA LEU A 235 -13.03 -4.30 -9.76
C LEU A 235 -11.60 -4.73 -10.14
N TYR A 236 -11.05 -5.81 -9.58
CA TYR A 236 -9.80 -6.37 -10.08
C TYR A 236 -10.01 -7.27 -11.31
N SER A 237 -9.03 -7.38 -12.20
CA SER A 237 -9.05 -8.30 -13.37
C SER A 237 -8.55 -9.70 -13.04
N THR A 238 -8.05 -9.90 -11.83
CA THR A 238 -7.41 -11.15 -11.44
C THR A 238 -8.40 -12.31 -11.42
N LEU A 239 -7.96 -13.45 -11.93
CA LEU A 239 -8.66 -14.73 -11.81
C LEU A 239 -8.10 -15.56 -10.65
N ASP A 240 -7.03 -15.11 -10.02
CA ASP A 240 -6.48 -15.73 -8.83
C ASP A 240 -7.43 -15.53 -7.64
N GLU A 241 -7.80 -16.62 -6.98
CA GLU A 241 -8.81 -16.62 -5.90
C GLU A 241 -8.36 -15.83 -4.68
N GLU A 242 -7.09 -15.97 -4.26
CA GLU A 242 -6.55 -15.24 -3.11
C GLU A 242 -6.53 -13.73 -3.37
N ASN A 243 -6.09 -13.28 -4.55
CA ASN A 243 -6.14 -11.87 -4.91
C ASN A 243 -7.57 -11.35 -5.14
N ARG A 244 -8.53 -12.23 -5.48
CA ARG A 244 -9.94 -11.86 -5.64
C ARG A 244 -10.64 -11.67 -4.29
N ALA A 245 -10.29 -12.50 -3.31
CA ALA A 245 -10.80 -12.36 -1.94
C ALA A 245 -10.48 -10.98 -1.37
N MET A 246 -9.28 -10.46 -1.65
CA MET A 246 -8.83 -9.14 -1.22
C MET A 246 -9.23 -7.99 -2.16
N ALA A 247 -10.00 -8.27 -3.23
CA ALA A 247 -10.36 -7.27 -4.21
C ALA A 247 -11.51 -6.36 -3.71
N PRO A 248 -11.61 -5.13 -4.22
CA PRO A 248 -12.80 -4.32 -4.03
C PRO A 248 -13.97 -4.83 -4.90
N TRP A 249 -15.14 -4.92 -4.28
CA TRP A 249 -16.38 -5.43 -4.87
C TRP A 249 -17.40 -4.30 -5.00
N LEU A 250 -17.84 -4.05 -6.23
CA LEU A 250 -19.02 -3.23 -6.49
C LEU A 250 -20.26 -4.08 -6.24
N VAL A 251 -21.15 -3.66 -5.34
CA VAL A 251 -22.32 -4.44 -4.91
C VAL A 251 -23.54 -3.54 -4.89
N LYS A 252 -24.65 -3.97 -5.49
CA LYS A 252 -25.93 -3.27 -5.37
C LYS A 252 -26.54 -3.54 -3.99
N LEU A 253 -26.92 -2.48 -3.28
CA LEU A 253 -27.54 -2.58 -1.96
C LEU A 253 -29.06 -2.59 -2.09
N ASP A 254 -29.63 -3.78 -2.18
CA ASP A 254 -31.08 -3.98 -2.14
C ASP A 254 -31.53 -4.25 -0.68
N PRO A 255 -32.55 -3.54 -0.15
CA PRO A 255 -32.98 -3.68 1.25
C PRO A 255 -33.36 -5.09 1.67
N ASP A 256 -33.87 -5.89 0.74
CA ASP A 256 -34.30 -7.26 0.98
C ASP A 256 -33.15 -8.28 0.85
N ASN A 257 -31.94 -7.85 0.46
CA ASN A 257 -30.80 -8.74 0.30
C ASN A 257 -29.98 -8.84 1.60
N PRO A 258 -29.68 -10.06 2.11
CA PRO A 258 -28.90 -10.24 3.34
C PRO A 258 -27.53 -9.54 3.33
N VAL A 259 -26.86 -9.45 2.18
CA VAL A 259 -25.55 -8.76 2.07
C VAL A 259 -25.66 -7.30 2.47
N THR A 260 -26.79 -6.65 2.17
CA THR A 260 -27.05 -5.26 2.55
C THR A 260 -27.11 -5.13 4.07
N GLU A 261 -27.89 -5.97 4.75
CA GLU A 261 -27.98 -5.94 6.22
C GLU A 261 -26.64 -6.26 6.88
N ARG A 262 -25.93 -7.27 6.38
CA ARG A 262 -24.59 -7.65 6.86
C ARG A 262 -23.57 -6.53 6.69
N PHE A 263 -23.66 -5.76 5.60
CA PHE A 263 -22.83 -4.57 5.39
C PHE A 263 -23.15 -3.46 6.41
N LYS A 264 -24.43 -3.23 6.71
CA LYS A 264 -24.86 -2.24 7.72
C LYS A 264 -24.41 -2.61 9.13
N GLU A 265 -24.35 -3.91 9.42
CA GLU A 265 -23.92 -4.48 10.70
C GLU A 265 -22.38 -4.52 10.84
N GLN A 266 -21.60 -4.32 9.78
CA GLN A 266 -20.15 -4.22 9.91
C GLN A 266 -19.80 -3.03 10.81
N ASP A 267 -18.88 -3.26 11.74
CA ASP A 267 -18.31 -2.18 12.53
C ASP A 267 -17.59 -1.21 11.59
N GLN A 268 -18.03 0.06 11.61
CA GLN A 268 -17.49 1.10 10.72
C GLN A 268 -15.99 1.38 10.96
N ILE A 269 -15.42 0.98 12.10
CA ILE A 269 -13.97 1.04 12.34
C ILE A 269 -13.17 0.05 11.48
N ASN A 270 -13.82 -0.92 10.85
CA ASN A 270 -13.16 -1.79 9.89
C ASN A 270 -12.97 -1.10 8.53
N HIS A 271 -13.66 0.02 8.27
CA HIS A 271 -13.56 0.78 7.01
C HIS A 271 -13.86 -0.10 5.79
N SER A 272 -14.90 -0.95 5.90
CA SER A 272 -15.20 -2.00 4.94
C SER A 272 -15.77 -1.50 3.60
N GLY A 273 -16.05 -0.21 3.44
CA GLY A 273 -16.46 0.34 2.15
C GLY A 273 -17.14 1.68 2.21
N ILE A 274 -17.51 2.17 1.04
CA ILE A 274 -18.29 3.40 0.82
C ILE A 274 -19.61 3.07 0.14
N VAL A 275 -20.60 3.95 0.26
CA VAL A 275 -21.91 3.81 -0.37
C VAL A 275 -22.18 4.99 -1.28
N PHE A 276 -22.90 4.77 -2.37
CA PHE A 276 -23.28 5.83 -3.29
C PHE A 276 -24.57 5.49 -4.03
N SER A 277 -25.29 6.52 -4.48
CA SER A 277 -26.41 6.37 -5.41
C SER A 277 -25.96 6.63 -6.84
N SER A 278 -26.50 5.85 -7.78
CA SER A 278 -26.26 6.03 -9.21
C SER A 278 -27.40 5.48 -10.05
N ASN A 279 -27.65 6.10 -11.21
CA ASN A 279 -28.57 5.59 -12.24
C ASN A 279 -27.85 4.81 -13.36
N GLN A 280 -26.53 4.61 -13.24
CA GLN A 280 -25.73 3.91 -14.25
C GLN A 280 -25.83 2.38 -14.09
N PRO A 281 -25.76 1.62 -15.19
CA PRO A 281 -25.74 0.16 -15.12
C PRO A 281 -24.42 -0.35 -14.51
N ILE A 282 -24.46 -1.49 -13.81
CA ILE A 282 -23.30 -2.09 -13.13
C ILE A 282 -22.05 -2.22 -14.01
N LYS A 283 -22.22 -2.51 -15.29
CA LYS A 283 -21.11 -2.61 -16.24
C LYS A 283 -20.38 -1.27 -16.41
N ALA A 284 -21.13 -0.17 -16.54
CA ALA A 284 -20.56 1.17 -16.68
C ALA A 284 -19.87 1.61 -15.38
N LEU A 285 -20.49 1.35 -14.23
CA LEU A 285 -19.90 1.61 -12.91
C LEU A 285 -18.59 0.85 -12.73
N ARG A 286 -18.58 -0.45 -13.03
CA ARG A 286 -17.38 -1.28 -12.97
C ARG A 286 -16.29 -0.75 -13.91
N GLU A 287 -16.62 -0.47 -15.17
CA GLU A 287 -15.64 0.07 -16.13
C GLU A 287 -15.04 1.39 -15.65
N HIS A 288 -15.86 2.28 -15.08
CA HIS A 288 -15.43 3.55 -14.51
C HIS A 288 -14.49 3.37 -13.32
N PHE A 289 -14.95 2.72 -12.25
CA PHE A 289 -14.21 2.64 -10.98
C PHE A 289 -12.90 1.86 -11.11
N ARG A 290 -12.81 0.93 -12.07
CA ARG A 290 -11.57 0.21 -12.38
C ARG A 290 -10.42 1.12 -12.78
N LEU A 291 -10.71 2.25 -13.42
CA LEU A 291 -9.70 3.21 -13.86
C LEU A 291 -8.91 3.83 -12.69
N PHE A 292 -9.48 3.80 -11.48
CA PHE A 292 -8.91 4.41 -10.28
C PHE A 292 -8.38 3.39 -9.28
N THR A 293 -8.39 2.10 -9.60
CA THR A 293 -7.85 1.07 -8.68
C THR A 293 -6.33 1.16 -8.50
N MET A 294 -5.65 1.89 -9.39
CA MET A 294 -4.22 2.17 -9.32
C MET A 294 -3.92 3.63 -9.64
N LEU A 295 -2.88 4.20 -9.01
CA LEU A 295 -2.42 5.56 -9.23
C LEU A 295 -0.93 5.63 -9.50
N TRP A 296 -0.56 6.53 -10.41
CA TRP A 296 0.83 6.93 -10.57
C TRP A 296 1.17 8.02 -9.57
N THR A 297 2.25 7.84 -8.83
CA THR A 297 2.76 8.82 -7.86
C THR A 297 4.13 9.35 -8.28
N PRO A 298 4.62 10.42 -7.65
CA PRO A 298 6.00 10.88 -7.85
C PRO A 298 7.07 9.96 -7.25
N ALA A 299 6.71 9.06 -6.33
CA ALA A 299 7.67 8.17 -5.67
C ALA A 299 8.29 7.12 -6.61
N ASP A 300 7.52 6.64 -7.59
CA ASP A 300 8.00 5.75 -8.64
C ASP A 300 7.26 6.06 -9.96
N ASP A 301 8.01 6.50 -10.97
CA ASP A 301 7.48 6.80 -12.30
C ASP A 301 7.38 5.56 -13.21
N LYS A 302 7.80 4.38 -12.72
CA LYS A 302 7.80 3.11 -13.47
C LYS A 302 6.67 2.18 -13.08
N SER A 303 6.11 2.30 -11.87
CA SER A 303 5.01 1.45 -11.42
C SER A 303 3.91 2.23 -10.71
N PRO A 304 2.63 2.02 -11.05
CA PRO A 304 1.53 2.58 -10.28
C PRO A 304 1.29 1.75 -9.01
N ILE A 305 0.81 2.42 -7.96
CA ILE A 305 0.44 1.79 -6.68
C ILE A 305 -1.07 1.55 -6.59
N TYR A 306 -1.51 0.64 -5.73
CA TYR A 306 -2.93 0.47 -5.46
C TYR A 306 -3.51 1.70 -4.77
N TYR A 307 -4.68 2.14 -5.24
CA TYR A 307 -5.41 3.25 -4.65
C TYR A 307 -6.75 2.76 -4.12
N ARG A 308 -6.82 2.66 -2.80
CA ARG A 308 -8.01 2.20 -2.06
C ARG A 308 -8.99 3.35 -1.86
N PHE A 309 -9.44 3.99 -2.96
CA PHE A 309 -10.44 5.08 -2.89
C PHE A 309 -11.79 4.64 -2.29
N TYR A 310 -11.98 3.34 -2.09
CA TYR A 310 -13.13 2.72 -1.44
C TYR A 310 -12.95 2.50 0.07
N ASP A 311 -11.75 2.76 0.62
CA ASP A 311 -11.58 2.95 2.06
C ASP A 311 -12.10 4.35 2.43
N PRO A 312 -13.12 4.49 3.29
CA PRO A 312 -13.67 5.76 3.74
C PRO A 312 -12.65 6.85 4.08
N ARG A 313 -11.54 6.47 4.72
CA ARG A 313 -10.49 7.40 5.15
C ARG A 313 -9.70 7.92 3.97
N VAL A 314 -9.35 7.03 3.05
CA VAL A 314 -8.59 7.37 1.83
C VAL A 314 -9.46 8.20 0.91
N LEU A 315 -10.76 7.89 0.79
CA LEU A 315 -11.68 8.70 0.00
C LEU A 315 -11.75 10.11 0.54
N LEU A 316 -11.93 10.28 1.86
CA LEU A 316 -12.03 11.60 2.47
C LEU A 316 -10.76 12.43 2.20
N ASP A 317 -9.57 11.88 2.46
CA ASP A 317 -8.30 12.56 2.11
C ASP A 317 -8.27 12.99 0.64
N SER A 318 -8.81 12.16 -0.24
CA SER A 318 -8.78 12.42 -1.68
C SER A 318 -9.71 13.57 -2.07
N LEU A 319 -10.84 13.71 -1.37
CA LEU A 319 -11.74 14.86 -1.54
C LEU A 319 -11.12 16.17 -1.02
N HIS A 320 -10.14 16.10 -0.12
CA HIS A 320 -9.40 17.26 0.40
C HIS A 320 -8.14 17.59 -0.37
N THR A 321 -7.54 16.59 -0.99
CA THR A 321 -6.18 16.68 -1.52
C THR A 321 -6.15 16.82 -3.02
N LEU A 322 -6.99 16.07 -3.73
CA LEU A 322 -6.93 16.02 -5.19
C LEU A 322 -7.45 17.31 -5.81
N ASP A 323 -6.87 17.68 -6.96
CA ASP A 323 -7.45 18.75 -7.77
C ASP A 323 -8.92 18.48 -8.10
N ASP A 324 -9.73 19.54 -8.14
CA ASP A 324 -11.17 19.53 -8.42
C ASP A 324 -11.57 18.63 -9.60
N TRP A 325 -10.81 18.69 -10.70
CA TRP A 325 -11.09 17.90 -11.89
C TRP A 325 -10.89 16.39 -11.67
N LYS A 326 -9.98 15.99 -10.78
CA LYS A 326 -9.74 14.58 -10.42
C LYS A 326 -10.85 14.08 -9.51
N ILE A 327 -11.27 14.89 -8.54
CA ILE A 327 -12.44 14.61 -7.69
C ILE A 327 -13.66 14.41 -8.58
N GLY A 328 -13.93 15.36 -9.47
CA GLY A 328 -15.03 15.29 -10.41
C GLY A 328 -15.00 14.09 -11.33
N ARG A 329 -13.81 13.73 -11.83
CA ARG A 329 -13.63 12.53 -12.66
C ARG A 329 -13.84 11.24 -11.87
N LEU A 330 -13.42 11.18 -10.61
CA LEU A 330 -13.65 10.01 -9.74
C LEU A 330 -15.14 9.84 -9.44
N LEU A 331 -15.82 10.93 -9.07
CA LEU A 331 -17.23 10.92 -8.65
C LEU A 331 -18.24 10.99 -9.79
N GLN A 332 -17.81 11.06 -11.06
CA GLN A 332 -18.68 11.29 -12.21
C GLN A 332 -19.98 10.44 -12.28
N PRO A 333 -19.99 9.13 -11.99
CA PRO A 333 -21.22 8.34 -12.05
C PRO A 333 -22.05 8.38 -10.76
N ILE A 334 -21.61 9.12 -9.74
CA ILE A 334 -22.22 9.20 -8.42
C ILE A 334 -23.16 10.40 -8.36
N GLU A 335 -24.41 10.15 -7.96
CA GLU A 335 -25.40 11.20 -7.68
C GLU A 335 -25.27 11.70 -6.25
N GLN A 336 -25.15 10.78 -5.29
CA GLN A 336 -24.91 11.07 -3.89
C GLN A 336 -23.89 10.09 -3.33
N LEU A 337 -22.88 10.60 -2.62
CA LEU A 337 -21.87 9.79 -1.93
C LEU A 337 -22.19 9.73 -0.43
N TYR A 338 -21.92 8.58 0.17
CA TYR A 338 -22.15 8.29 1.59
C TYR A 338 -20.91 7.61 2.19
N ILE A 339 -20.33 8.21 3.22
CA ILE A 339 -19.09 7.77 3.87
C ILE A 339 -19.39 7.40 5.33
N PRO A 340 -19.31 6.12 5.73
CA PRO A 340 -19.50 5.73 7.12
C PRO A 340 -18.51 6.41 8.06
N LEU A 341 -18.98 6.91 9.20
CA LEU A 341 -18.13 7.58 10.19
C LEU A 341 -17.28 6.59 10.98
N SER A 342 -16.05 6.98 11.31
CA SER A 342 -15.24 6.23 12.26
C SER A 342 -14.31 7.17 13.05
N PRO A 343 -13.78 6.74 14.19
CA PRO A 343 -12.80 7.52 14.97
C PRO A 343 -11.52 7.88 14.18
N LEU A 344 -11.22 7.14 13.12
CA LEU A 344 -10.05 7.33 12.26
C LEU A 344 -10.33 8.11 10.99
N LEU A 345 -11.58 8.51 10.76
CA LEU A 345 -11.94 9.40 9.68
C LEU A 345 -11.38 10.80 10.01
N GLY A 346 -10.46 11.30 9.18
CA GLY A 346 -9.72 12.55 9.41
C GLY A 346 -10.60 13.79 9.18
N LEU A 347 -11.44 14.14 10.14
CA LEU A 347 -12.37 15.28 10.05
C LEU A 347 -11.79 16.60 10.55
N ALA A 348 -10.56 16.61 11.08
CA ALA A 348 -9.96 17.74 11.78
C ALA A 348 -9.74 19.02 10.93
N GLU A 349 -10.00 18.97 9.62
CA GLU A 349 -9.98 20.15 8.73
C GLU A 349 -11.37 20.74 8.48
N HIS A 350 -12.42 20.13 9.06
CA HIS A 350 -13.80 20.60 9.04
C HIS A 350 -14.20 21.04 10.44
N GLU A 351 -14.06 22.34 10.74
CA GLU A 351 -14.36 22.95 12.04
C GLU A 351 -15.81 22.64 12.54
N ASP A 352 -16.74 22.35 11.63
CA ASP A 352 -18.15 22.09 11.96
C ASP A 352 -18.46 20.63 12.34
N ILE A 353 -17.57 19.67 12.07
CA ILE A 353 -17.80 18.22 12.28
C ILE A 353 -16.86 17.61 13.32
N ASP A 354 -15.81 18.33 13.69
CA ASP A 354 -14.71 17.90 14.56
C ASP A 354 -15.14 17.44 15.97
N ASN A 355 -16.40 17.66 16.37
CA ASN A 355 -16.91 17.30 17.70
C ASN A 355 -17.74 16.00 17.76
N SER A 356 -17.93 15.28 16.66
CA SER A 356 -18.99 14.27 16.63
C SER A 356 -18.51 12.84 16.94
N VAL A 357 -17.27 12.46 16.62
CA VAL A 357 -16.73 11.11 16.92
C VAL A 357 -15.46 11.21 17.74
N ASP A 358 -15.55 10.84 19.02
CA ASP A 358 -14.40 10.74 19.91
C ASP A 358 -13.40 9.70 19.35
N LEU A 359 -12.12 10.08 19.27
CA LEU A 359 -11.05 9.16 18.85
C LEU A 359 -11.00 7.92 19.74
N PHE A 360 -11.40 8.01 21.01
CA PHE A 360 -11.44 6.89 21.94
C PHE A 360 -12.86 6.41 22.25
N GLY A 361 -13.84 6.91 21.50
CA GLY A 361 -15.24 6.53 21.66
C GLY A 361 -15.47 5.06 21.34
N ASP A 362 -16.43 4.49 22.07
CA ASP A 362 -16.97 3.15 21.83
C ASP A 362 -17.78 3.10 20.53
N GLU A 363 -18.04 1.89 20.03
CA GLU A 363 -18.79 1.63 18.78
C GLU A 363 -20.08 2.44 18.65
N TYR A 364 -20.90 2.49 19.70
CA TYR A 364 -22.19 3.20 19.69
C TYR A 364 -22.05 4.71 19.40
N THR A 365 -20.85 5.29 19.54
CA THR A 365 -20.61 6.71 19.26
C THR A 365 -20.55 6.99 17.77
N TYR A 366 -20.25 6.03 16.91
CA TYR A 366 -20.12 6.24 15.45
C TYR A 366 -20.96 5.29 14.60
N GLN A 367 -21.30 4.11 15.10
CA GLN A 367 -22.03 3.09 14.33
C GLN A 367 -23.37 3.59 13.82
N GLY A 368 -23.65 3.37 12.53
CA GLY A 368 -24.87 3.81 11.86
C GLY A 368 -24.88 5.29 11.45
N ARG A 369 -23.86 6.07 11.85
CA ARG A 369 -23.72 7.48 11.48
C ARG A 369 -22.90 7.60 10.20
N ILE A 370 -23.45 8.28 9.20
CA ILE A 370 -22.93 8.29 7.84
C ILE A 370 -22.89 9.73 7.32
N LEU A 371 -21.79 10.14 6.72
CA LEU A 371 -21.67 11.43 6.07
C LEU A 371 -22.19 11.35 4.64
N ALA A 372 -23.22 12.13 4.35
CA ALA A 372 -23.63 12.44 3.00
C ALA A 372 -22.74 13.53 2.42
N VAL A 373 -22.10 13.21 1.29
CA VAL A 373 -21.28 14.09 0.47
C VAL A 373 -22.04 14.33 -0.83
N ALA A 374 -22.60 15.53 -1.01
CA ALA A 374 -23.20 15.90 -2.28
C ALA A 374 -22.08 16.19 -3.30
N PRO A 375 -21.94 15.40 -4.39
CA PRO A 375 -21.06 15.76 -5.49
C PRO A 375 -21.56 17.08 -6.08
N GLN A 376 -20.70 18.09 -6.24
CA GLN A 376 -21.15 19.37 -6.81
C GLN A 376 -21.59 19.17 -8.27
N ALA A 377 -22.72 19.81 -8.63
CA ALA A 377 -23.43 19.60 -9.89
C ALA A 377 -22.67 20.07 -11.14
N GLU A 378 -21.73 21.01 -11.01
CA GLU A 378 -21.03 21.62 -12.15
C GLU A 378 -19.53 21.67 -11.87
N LEU A 379 -18.80 20.69 -12.40
CA LEU A 379 -17.36 20.80 -12.59
C LEU A 379 -17.11 21.89 -13.64
N PRO A 380 -16.05 22.72 -13.50
CA PRO A 380 -15.71 23.72 -14.50
C PRO A 380 -15.68 23.08 -15.90
N ASP A 381 -16.40 23.68 -16.85
CA ASP A 381 -16.64 23.12 -18.18
C ASP A 381 -15.34 22.58 -18.82
N GLY A 382 -15.38 21.32 -19.30
CA GLY A 382 -14.25 20.68 -20.00
C GLY A 382 -13.20 19.97 -19.13
N THR A 383 -13.34 19.96 -17.81
CA THR A 383 -12.38 19.31 -16.88
C THR A 383 -12.46 17.77 -16.85
N VAL A 384 -13.67 17.20 -16.92
CA VAL A 384 -13.88 15.73 -16.89
C VAL A 384 -13.32 15.03 -18.14
N ASN A 385 -13.34 15.74 -19.28
CA ASN A 385 -12.83 15.25 -20.56
C ASN A 385 -11.36 15.62 -20.81
N SER A 386 -10.63 16.10 -19.80
CA SER A 386 -9.22 16.43 -20.01
C SER A 386 -8.44 15.19 -20.42
N ARG A 387 -7.69 15.28 -21.51
CA ARG A 387 -6.72 14.25 -21.96
C ARG A 387 -5.58 14.02 -20.96
N LYS A 388 -5.63 14.66 -19.77
CA LYS A 388 -4.63 14.53 -18.73
C LYS A 388 -4.73 13.13 -18.11
N ALA A 389 -3.58 12.47 -17.96
CA ALA A 389 -3.49 11.24 -17.20
C ALA A 389 -3.90 11.52 -15.74
N PHE A 390 -4.65 10.61 -15.13
CA PHE A 390 -4.97 10.66 -13.71
C PHE A 390 -3.70 10.28 -12.92
N LYS A 391 -2.83 11.27 -12.68
CA LYS A 391 -1.56 11.13 -11.96
C LYS A 391 -1.54 12.07 -10.77
N VAL A 392 -1.03 11.58 -9.64
CA VAL A 392 -0.83 12.37 -8.42
C VAL A 392 0.37 13.30 -8.64
N THR A 393 0.18 14.58 -8.36
CA THR A 393 1.23 15.62 -8.41
C THR A 393 2.11 15.56 -7.17
N GLU A 394 3.25 16.25 -7.17
CA GLU A 394 4.13 16.36 -5.99
C GLU A 394 3.38 16.90 -4.77
N ARG A 395 2.66 18.02 -4.97
CA ARG A 395 1.87 18.67 -3.92
C ARG A 395 0.81 17.75 -3.34
N GLU A 396 0.06 17.04 -4.19
CA GLU A 396 -0.94 16.08 -3.73
C GLU A 396 -0.28 14.92 -2.98
N PHE A 397 0.87 14.42 -3.45
CA PHE A 397 1.59 13.32 -2.82
C PHE A 397 2.11 13.69 -1.44
N GLU A 398 2.72 14.87 -1.29
CA GLU A 398 3.14 15.41 0.01
C GLU A 398 1.96 15.50 0.98
N ARG A 399 0.83 16.06 0.50
CA ARG A 399 -0.38 16.23 1.30
C ARG A 399 -0.99 14.90 1.74
N PHE A 400 -1.06 13.91 0.85
CA PHE A 400 -1.46 12.54 1.22
C PHE A 400 -0.52 11.96 2.28
N GLY A 401 0.78 12.23 2.19
CA GLY A 401 1.77 11.82 3.19
C GLY A 401 1.49 12.41 4.58
N GLU A 402 1.14 13.70 4.65
CA GLU A 402 0.75 14.37 5.89
C GLU A 402 -0.50 13.74 6.52
N LEU A 403 -1.59 13.62 5.74
CA LEU A 403 -2.86 13.05 6.20
C LEU A 403 -2.71 11.58 6.62
N HIS A 404 -1.91 10.81 5.88
CA HIS A 404 -1.55 9.45 6.27
C HIS A 404 -0.77 9.40 7.59
N GLY A 405 0.17 10.32 7.81
CA GLY A 405 0.90 10.45 9.07
C GLY A 405 -0.03 10.75 10.25
N VAL A 406 -0.95 11.70 10.09
CA VAL A 406 -1.97 12.05 11.10
C VAL A 406 -2.82 10.84 11.46
N ARG A 407 -3.29 10.07 10.47
CA ARG A 407 -4.05 8.84 10.72
C ARG A 407 -3.22 7.76 11.41
N ALA A 408 -1.97 7.57 11.03
CA ALA A 408 -1.08 6.61 11.67
C ALA A 408 -0.86 6.94 13.15
N GLU A 409 -0.72 8.23 13.49
CA GLU A 409 -0.65 8.71 14.86
C GLU A 409 -1.95 8.42 15.64
N ARG A 410 -3.12 8.73 15.06
CA ARG A 410 -4.43 8.46 15.67
C ARG A 410 -4.67 6.97 15.90
N GLN A 411 -4.32 6.14 14.93
CA GLN A 411 -4.39 4.68 15.03
C GLN A 411 -3.51 4.17 16.17
N LEU A 412 -2.26 4.65 16.25
CA LEU A 412 -1.35 4.27 17.31
C LEU A 412 -1.87 4.67 18.70
N ALA A 413 -2.45 5.87 18.83
CA ALA A 413 -3.05 6.31 20.10
C ALA A 413 -4.19 5.37 20.54
N ARG A 414 -5.07 4.94 19.62
CA ARG A 414 -6.12 3.96 19.91
C ARG A 414 -5.55 2.60 20.28
N GLU A 415 -4.58 2.08 19.52
CA GLU A 415 -3.93 0.80 19.83
C GLU A 415 -3.31 0.77 21.23
N LEU A 416 -2.70 1.88 21.67
CA LEU A 416 -2.17 2.02 23.02
C LEU A 416 -3.30 2.07 24.06
N SER A 417 -4.39 2.78 23.76
CA SER A 417 -5.57 2.83 24.64
C SER A 417 -6.15 1.44 24.87
N ASP A 418 -6.30 0.66 23.82
CA ASP A 418 -6.81 -0.71 23.87
C ASP A 418 -5.85 -1.65 24.63
N GLU A 419 -4.54 -1.54 24.36
CA GLU A 419 -3.50 -2.35 25.01
C GLU A 419 -3.43 -2.09 26.52
N PHE A 420 -3.48 -0.82 26.94
CA PHE A 420 -3.39 -0.43 28.35
C PHE A 420 -4.76 -0.30 29.03
N GLN A 421 -5.85 -0.68 28.36
CA GLN A 421 -7.22 -0.69 28.90
C GLN A 421 -7.59 0.62 29.61
N LEU A 422 -7.27 1.76 28.98
CA LEU A 422 -7.53 3.10 29.53
C LEU A 422 -6.87 3.40 30.89
N GLU A 423 -5.77 2.73 31.25
CA GLU A 423 -4.97 3.05 32.46
C GLU A 423 -4.48 4.51 32.45
N PHE A 424 -4.29 5.10 31.27
CA PHE A 424 -3.83 6.47 31.08
C PHE A 424 -4.95 7.37 30.52
N SER A 425 -4.78 8.69 30.60
CA SER A 425 -5.74 9.62 29.98
C SER A 425 -5.65 9.60 28.45
N SER A 426 -6.74 9.94 27.79
CA SER A 426 -6.82 10.16 26.33
C SER A 426 -5.71 11.06 25.80
N ASP A 427 -5.39 12.16 26.51
CA ASP A 427 -4.30 13.07 26.15
C ASP A 427 -2.92 12.41 26.24
N SER A 428 -2.73 11.49 27.19
CA SER A 428 -1.46 10.76 27.33
C SER A 428 -1.24 9.81 26.15
N TYR A 429 -2.29 9.13 25.67
CA TYR A 429 -2.21 8.28 24.49
C TYR A 429 -1.90 9.08 23.22
N ARG A 430 -2.59 10.21 23.01
CA ARG A 430 -2.33 11.12 21.88
C ARG A 430 -0.89 11.63 21.91
N LEU A 431 -0.45 12.14 23.07
CA LEU A 431 0.88 12.69 23.24
C LEU A 431 1.97 11.64 23.02
N ALA A 432 1.81 10.44 23.58
CA ALA A 432 2.77 9.36 23.39
C ALA A 432 2.91 8.93 21.92
N ALA A 433 1.78 8.80 21.20
CA ALA A 433 1.78 8.50 19.78
C ALA A 433 2.47 9.60 18.96
N SER A 434 2.11 10.87 19.20
CA SER A 434 2.69 12.03 18.49
C SER A 434 4.20 12.16 18.71
N MET A 435 4.64 12.00 19.96
CA MET A 435 6.06 12.03 20.31
C MET A 435 6.83 10.89 19.64
N ALA A 436 6.27 9.68 19.58
CA ALA A 436 6.91 8.56 18.92
C ALA A 436 7.02 8.75 17.41
N CYS A 437 5.97 9.25 16.75
CA CYS A 437 5.99 9.56 15.31
C CYS A 437 7.02 10.65 14.98
N THR A 438 7.12 11.68 15.83
CA THR A 438 8.02 12.82 15.62
C THR A 438 9.48 12.48 15.95
N GLN A 439 9.72 11.90 17.13
CA GLN A 439 11.08 11.62 17.61
C GLN A 439 11.64 10.29 17.11
N GLY A 440 10.80 9.35 16.67
CA GLY A 440 11.24 8.06 16.14
C GLY A 440 12.26 8.21 15.02
N LYS A 441 12.09 9.21 14.15
CA LYS A 441 13.05 9.52 13.08
C LYS A 441 14.45 9.83 13.58
N SER A 442 14.59 10.50 14.74
CA SER A 442 15.91 10.79 15.33
C SER A 442 16.61 9.56 15.91
N PHE A 443 15.88 8.47 16.13
CA PHE A 443 16.39 7.19 16.61
C PHE A 443 16.46 6.13 15.52
N ASP A 444 16.23 6.50 14.25
CA ASP A 444 16.04 5.59 13.10
C ASP A 444 14.94 4.53 13.31
N PHE A 445 13.96 4.87 14.15
CA PHE A 445 12.76 4.09 14.41
C PHE A 445 11.70 4.51 13.40
N THR A 446 11.71 3.85 12.23
CA THR A 446 10.83 4.20 11.10
C THR A 446 9.73 3.16 10.84
N SER A 447 9.84 1.95 11.41
CA SER A 447 8.79 0.93 11.28
C SER A 447 7.68 1.10 12.33
N GLN A 448 6.46 0.65 12.02
CA GLN A 448 5.32 0.69 12.94
C GLN A 448 5.64 0.03 14.29
N LYS A 449 6.27 -1.14 14.30
CA LYS A 449 6.67 -1.84 15.54
C LYS A 449 7.64 -1.01 16.38
N GLN A 450 8.61 -0.35 15.74
CA GLN A 450 9.57 0.51 16.43
C GLN A 450 8.90 1.74 17.04
N VAL A 451 8.10 2.45 16.24
CA VAL A 451 7.36 3.63 16.68
C VAL A 451 6.41 3.25 17.82
N ARG A 452 5.72 2.10 17.73
CA ARG A 452 4.85 1.60 18.81
C ARG A 452 5.61 1.33 20.10
N THR A 453 6.74 0.62 20.05
CA THR A 453 7.58 0.37 21.25
C THR A 453 8.08 1.68 21.87
N LEU A 454 8.42 2.67 21.04
CA LEU A 454 8.80 4.00 21.51
C LEU A 454 7.62 4.75 22.15
N ALA A 455 6.43 4.66 21.58
CA ALA A 455 5.21 5.27 22.14
C ALA A 455 4.83 4.67 23.49
N GLN A 456 4.89 3.33 23.63
CA GLN A 456 4.74 2.65 24.92
C GLN A 456 5.75 3.20 25.95
N SER A 457 6.98 3.46 25.52
CA SER A 457 8.02 4.01 26.40
C SER A 457 7.71 5.44 26.85
N TYR A 458 7.23 6.31 25.95
CA TYR A 458 6.76 7.65 26.34
C TYR A 458 5.57 7.59 27.31
N LEU A 459 4.61 6.69 27.06
CA LEU A 459 3.45 6.51 27.92
C LEU A 459 3.84 6.03 29.32
N LEU A 460 4.74 5.06 29.41
CA LEU A 460 5.18 4.46 30.67
C LEU A 460 6.17 5.34 31.45
N PHE A 461 7.11 6.00 30.76
CA PHE A 461 8.23 6.67 31.40
C PHE A 461 8.16 8.20 31.37
N GLY A 462 7.18 8.75 30.64
CA GLY A 462 6.95 10.19 30.49
C GLY A 462 7.64 10.78 29.26
N THR A 463 7.31 12.03 28.96
CA THR A 463 7.76 12.76 27.76
C THR A 463 9.26 13.01 27.71
N ASP A 464 9.95 12.97 28.85
CA ASP A 464 11.40 13.17 28.88
C ASP A 464 12.18 11.92 28.44
N PHE A 465 11.54 10.76 28.30
CA PHE A 465 12.19 9.54 27.82
C PHE A 465 12.92 9.80 26.47
N PRO A 466 14.15 9.27 26.26
CA PRO A 466 14.91 8.37 27.12
C PRO A 466 15.68 9.03 28.26
N LYS A 467 15.61 10.36 28.44
CA LYS A 467 16.41 11.09 29.43
C LYS A 467 16.19 10.57 30.85
N GLY A 468 17.28 10.42 31.58
CA GLY A 468 17.27 9.91 32.94
C GLY A 468 17.31 8.38 33.03
N TYR A 469 17.48 7.69 31.89
CA TYR A 469 17.79 6.27 31.82
C TYR A 469 19.06 6.08 30.98
N PRO A 470 20.26 6.22 31.59
CA PRO A 470 21.53 6.26 30.85
C PRO A 470 21.79 5.03 29.97
N ASP A 471 21.32 3.87 30.39
CA ASP A 471 21.39 2.62 29.61
C ASP A 471 20.54 2.68 28.34
N ILE A 472 19.41 3.36 28.37
CA ILE A 472 18.57 3.59 27.18
C ILE A 472 19.10 4.73 26.32
N GLU A 473 19.59 5.83 26.92
CA GLU A 473 20.22 6.92 26.16
C GLU A 473 21.40 6.38 25.32
N GLN A 474 22.21 5.50 25.91
CA GLN A 474 23.27 4.79 25.21
C GLN A 474 22.74 3.82 24.15
N LEU A 475 21.68 3.05 24.46
CA LEU A 475 21.06 2.12 23.50
C LEU A 475 20.55 2.84 22.25
N MET A 476 19.84 3.95 22.44
CA MET A 476 19.25 4.73 21.34
C MET A 476 20.32 5.37 20.46
N SER A 477 21.41 5.84 21.07
CA SER A 477 22.53 6.49 20.38
C SER A 477 23.55 5.51 19.77
N SER A 478 23.37 4.19 19.95
CA SER A 478 24.32 3.19 19.46
C SER A 478 24.29 3.08 17.93
N ASN A 479 25.44 3.17 17.28
CA ASN A 479 25.57 2.89 15.84
C ASN A 479 25.98 1.43 15.55
N GLU A 480 26.22 0.63 16.59
CA GLU A 480 26.63 -0.77 16.47
C GLU A 480 25.44 -1.73 16.32
N LEU A 481 24.26 -1.30 16.77
CA LEU A 481 23.04 -2.10 16.75
C LEU A 481 22.15 -1.72 15.57
N LEU A 482 21.62 -2.74 14.90
CA LEU A 482 20.56 -2.57 13.92
C LEU A 482 19.28 -2.09 14.61
N ASN A 483 18.44 -1.33 13.89
CA ASN A 483 17.26 -0.69 14.48
C ASN A 483 16.25 -1.70 15.07
N TRP A 484 16.19 -2.92 14.56
CA TRP A 484 15.36 -3.98 15.15
C TRP A 484 15.94 -4.52 16.46
N GLN A 485 17.28 -4.55 16.60
CA GLN A 485 17.96 -4.95 17.84
C GLN A 485 17.76 -3.87 18.92
N LYS A 486 17.84 -2.58 18.54
CA LYS A 486 17.50 -1.47 19.44
C LYS A 486 16.08 -1.59 19.98
N ARG A 487 15.10 -1.87 19.09
CA ARG A 487 13.70 -2.10 19.47
C ARG A 487 13.57 -3.27 20.46
N GLN A 488 14.16 -4.42 20.13
CA GLN A 488 14.08 -5.60 20.98
C GLN A 488 14.72 -5.36 22.35
N ALA A 489 15.89 -4.74 22.40
CA ALA A 489 16.55 -4.40 23.66
C ALA A 489 15.73 -3.41 24.50
N LEU A 490 15.06 -2.43 23.87
CA LEU A 490 14.13 -1.54 24.56
C LEU A 490 12.93 -2.33 25.12
N GLU A 491 12.31 -3.18 24.31
CA GLU A 491 11.17 -4.02 24.70
C GLU A 491 11.51 -4.92 25.91
N GLU A 492 12.66 -5.60 25.88
CA GLU A 492 13.17 -6.42 26.99
C GLU A 492 13.51 -5.60 28.25
N TRP A 493 13.82 -4.31 28.07
CA TRP A 493 14.14 -3.41 29.17
C TRP A 493 12.90 -2.85 29.88
N ILE A 494 11.77 -2.70 29.18
CA ILE A 494 10.54 -2.08 29.73
C ILE A 494 10.16 -2.60 31.12
N PRO A 495 10.11 -3.92 31.41
CA PRO A 495 9.76 -4.42 32.74
C PRO A 495 10.72 -3.93 33.85
N LYS A 496 12.02 -3.86 33.54
CA LYS A 496 13.05 -3.33 34.47
C LYS A 496 12.89 -1.82 34.64
N GLY A 497 12.56 -1.11 33.55
CA GLY A 497 12.25 0.32 33.56
C GLY A 497 11.08 0.65 34.50
N ILE A 498 9.99 -0.13 34.45
CA ILE A 498 8.81 0.05 35.31
C ILE A 498 9.19 -0.07 36.79
N ALA A 499 9.97 -1.09 37.16
CA ALA A 499 10.46 -1.26 38.53
C ALA A 499 11.28 -0.05 39.01
N ARG A 500 12.20 0.45 38.16
CA ARG A 500 13.02 1.64 38.46
C ARG A 500 12.17 2.91 38.62
N ARG A 501 11.18 3.12 37.74
CA ARG A 501 10.23 4.24 37.82
C ARG A 501 9.48 4.23 39.16
N ASN A 502 8.99 3.06 39.57
CA ASN A 502 8.23 2.91 40.82
C ASN A 502 9.10 3.21 42.04
N ILE A 503 10.34 2.73 42.09
CA ILE A 503 11.31 3.06 43.15
C ILE A 503 11.57 4.57 43.21
N ARG A 504 11.79 5.22 42.05
CA ARG A 504 12.00 6.68 41.99
C ARG A 504 10.79 7.47 42.50
N ARG A 505 9.56 7.02 42.19
CA ARG A 505 8.33 7.63 42.72
C ARG A 505 8.25 7.50 44.23
N MET A 506 8.55 6.32 44.79
CA MET A 506 8.57 6.11 46.24
C MET A 506 9.59 7.02 46.96
N LEU A 507 10.80 7.15 46.41
CA LEU A 507 11.85 8.00 46.96
C LEU A 507 11.56 9.50 46.89
N LYS A 508 10.69 9.95 45.97
CA LYS A 508 10.25 11.34 45.89
C LYS A 508 9.08 11.67 46.83
N MET A 509 8.40 10.65 47.35
CA MET A 509 7.28 10.79 48.30
C MET A 509 7.70 10.63 49.75
N ALA A 510 8.88 10.05 50.02
CA ALA A 510 9.54 10.00 51.31
C ALA A 510 10.41 11.25 51.50
#